data_AF-A0A4Y7U5J5-F1
#
_entry.id   AF-A0A4Y7U5J5-F1
#
_cell.length_a   1.000
_cell.length_b   1.000
_cell.length_c   1.000
_cell.angle_alpha   90.00
_cell.angle_beta   90.00
_cell.angle_gamma   90.00
#
_symmetry.space_group_name_H-M   'P 1'
#
loop_
_entity.id
_entity.type
_entity.pdbx_description
1 polymer ?
#
loop_
_entity_poly.entity_id
_entity_poly.type
_entity_poly.pdbx_seq_one_letter_code
_entity_poly.pdbx_strand_id
1 'polypeptide(L)'
;LISGFSAKSVASGHFLDHRPLDLIQKTDNDIKMIDLASNSIDEAGKFAMSNVYGLKERKAIYREGLGVTLINDDFDISKPYLLPKRTKSKALPFPYGNMDPVDTLFSNVDYLKLKKAVDASCDKNAGK
;
A
#
# COMPACT_ATOMS: atom_id res chain seq x y z
N LEU A 1 -3.86 19.62 3.17
CA LEU A 1 -2.75 18.65 3.09
C LEU A 1 -3.11 17.35 3.80
N ILE A 2 -3.52 17.42 5.08
CA ILE A 2 -3.97 16.26 5.88
C ILE A 2 -5.06 15.41 5.19
N SER A 3 -6.22 16.00 4.88
CA SER A 3 -7.33 15.28 4.22
C SER A 3 -6.95 14.71 2.86
N GLY A 4 -6.10 15.41 2.09
CA GLY A 4 -5.64 14.91 0.80
C GLY A 4 -4.72 13.71 0.92
N PHE A 5 -3.79 13.73 1.88
CA PHE A 5 -2.93 12.59 2.18
C PHE A 5 -3.76 11.39 2.67
N SER A 6 -4.61 11.61 3.67
CA SER A 6 -5.41 10.56 4.30
C SER A 6 -6.36 9.89 3.30
N ALA A 7 -7.09 10.66 2.48
CA ALA A 7 -7.95 10.09 1.44
C ALA A 7 -7.16 9.21 0.46
N LYS A 8 -5.98 9.66 0.00
CA LYS A 8 -5.15 8.90 -0.94
C LYS A 8 -4.55 7.65 -0.30
N SER A 9 -4.08 7.76 0.95
CA SER A 9 -3.53 6.65 1.74
C SER A 9 -4.59 5.56 1.93
N VAL A 10 -5.78 5.93 2.42
CA VAL A 10 -6.92 5.03 2.64
C VAL A 10 -7.34 4.34 1.33
N ALA A 11 -7.56 5.09 0.25
CA ALA A 11 -7.93 4.48 -1.02
C ALA A 11 -6.83 3.55 -1.56
N SER A 12 -5.55 3.87 -1.36
CA SER A 12 -4.45 3.03 -1.85
C SER A 12 -4.37 1.74 -1.05
N GLY A 13 -4.29 1.82 0.28
CA GLY A 13 -4.23 0.63 1.14
C GLY A 13 -5.44 -0.28 0.98
N HIS A 14 -6.62 0.31 0.73
CA HIS A 14 -7.83 -0.48 0.59
C HIS A 14 -8.01 -1.09 -0.81
N PHE A 15 -7.94 -0.30 -1.88
CA PHE A 15 -8.23 -0.81 -3.23
C PHE A 15 -7.04 -1.49 -3.91
N LEU A 16 -5.79 -1.20 -3.51
CA LEU A 16 -4.59 -1.85 -4.06
C LEU A 16 -4.12 -3.00 -3.17
N ASP A 17 -4.08 -2.79 -1.85
CA ASP A 17 -3.51 -3.77 -0.92
C ASP A 17 -4.58 -4.61 -0.21
N HIS A 18 -5.88 -4.35 -0.47
CA HIS A 18 -7.01 -5.08 0.13
C HIS A 18 -7.02 -5.06 1.66
N ARG A 19 -6.54 -3.97 2.27
CA ARG A 19 -6.52 -3.79 3.72
C ARG A 19 -7.80 -3.13 4.23
N PRO A 20 -8.27 -3.50 5.44
CA PRO A 20 -9.41 -2.84 6.04
C PRO A 20 -9.04 -1.42 6.53
N LEU A 21 -10.03 -0.54 6.61
CA LEU A 21 -9.86 0.86 6.95
C LEU A 21 -9.16 1.06 8.30
N ASP A 22 -9.54 0.28 9.31
CA ASP A 22 -9.02 0.40 10.68
C ASP A 22 -7.53 0.09 10.76
N LEU A 23 -7.06 -0.91 10.01
CA LEU A 23 -5.65 -1.26 9.91
C LEU A 23 -4.87 -0.11 9.28
N ILE A 24 -5.33 0.41 8.13
CA ILE A 24 -4.67 1.51 7.42
C ILE A 24 -4.57 2.75 8.32
N GLN A 25 -5.63 3.05 9.07
CA GLN A 25 -5.63 4.18 10.01
C GLN A 25 -4.61 4.02 11.13
N LYS A 26 -4.47 2.81 11.68
CA LYS A 26 -3.56 2.51 12.80
C LYS A 26 -2.09 2.37 12.39
N THR A 27 -1.79 2.08 11.11
CA THR A 27 -0.41 1.81 10.67
C THR A 27 0.12 2.89 9.74
N ASP A 28 -0.63 3.24 8.69
CA ASP A 28 -0.13 4.08 7.59
C ASP A 28 -0.42 5.57 7.85
N ASN A 29 -1.44 5.83 8.66
CA ASN A 29 -1.88 7.18 9.03
C ASN A 29 -1.60 7.53 10.49
N ASP A 30 -0.84 6.70 11.22
CA ASP A 30 -0.39 6.95 12.61
C ASP A 30 0.73 8.02 12.64
N ILE A 31 0.37 9.21 12.20
CA ILE A 31 1.24 10.38 12.13
C ILE A 31 0.47 11.52 12.79
N LYS A 32 1.14 12.23 13.72
CA LYS A 32 0.58 13.37 14.42
C LYS A 32 -0.07 14.34 13.43
N MET A 33 -1.31 14.74 13.71
CA MET A 33 -2.23 15.56 12.88
C MET A 33 -3.00 14.82 11.79
N ILE A 34 -2.57 13.65 11.30
CA ILE A 34 -3.36 12.84 10.36
C ILE A 34 -4.54 12.17 11.06
N ASP A 35 -4.40 11.79 12.34
CA ASP A 35 -5.48 11.25 13.18
C ASP A 35 -6.69 12.17 13.34
N LEU A 36 -6.51 13.47 13.06
CA LEU A 36 -7.58 14.46 13.10
C LEU A 36 -8.56 14.31 11.92
N ALA A 37 -8.21 13.46 10.94
CA ALA A 37 -9.01 13.23 9.76
C ALA A 37 -10.04 12.11 9.98
N SER A 38 -11.30 12.39 9.66
CA SER A 38 -12.32 11.38 9.49
C SER A 38 -12.26 10.83 8.06
N ASN A 39 -12.28 9.50 7.93
CA ASN A 39 -12.15 8.82 6.65
C ASN A 39 -13.37 7.93 6.39
N SER A 40 -13.72 7.77 5.12
CA SER A 40 -14.73 6.83 4.67
C SER A 40 -14.34 6.21 3.33
N ILE A 41 -14.90 5.03 3.06
CA ILE A 41 -14.69 4.28 1.83
C ILE A 41 -16.05 4.03 1.18
N ASP A 42 -16.12 4.26 -0.13
CA ASP A 42 -17.23 3.86 -0.97
C ASP A 42 -16.76 2.73 -1.90
N GLU A 43 -17.22 1.52 -1.60
CA GLU A 43 -16.87 0.31 -2.32
C GLU A 43 -17.44 0.29 -3.75
N ALA A 44 -18.70 0.71 -3.90
CA ALA A 44 -19.40 0.69 -5.18
C ALA A 44 -18.80 1.71 -6.16
N GLY A 45 -18.49 2.89 -5.67
CA GLY A 45 -17.83 3.96 -6.41
C GLY A 45 -16.31 3.83 -6.50
N LYS A 46 -15.70 2.87 -5.78
CA LYS A 46 -14.25 2.66 -5.70
C LYS A 46 -13.47 3.93 -5.32
N PHE A 47 -13.86 4.62 -4.25
CA PHE A 47 -13.15 5.81 -3.77
C PHE A 47 -13.10 5.92 -2.24
N ALA A 48 -12.21 6.77 -1.73
CA ALA A 48 -12.18 7.15 -0.33
C ALA A 48 -12.31 8.68 -0.17
N MET A 49 -12.91 9.08 0.94
CA MET A 49 -13.08 10.48 1.33
C MET A 49 -12.35 10.73 2.64
N SER A 50 -11.88 11.98 2.81
CA SER A 50 -11.32 12.41 4.07
C SER A 50 -11.63 13.88 4.37
N ASN A 51 -11.91 14.18 5.63
CA ASN A 51 -12.22 15.52 6.13
C ASN A 51 -11.49 15.75 7.47
N VAL A 52 -11.09 16.98 7.76
CA VAL A 52 -10.49 17.39 9.04
C VAL A 52 -11.31 18.55 9.59
N TYR A 53 -11.99 18.35 10.72
CA TYR A 53 -12.71 19.41 11.45
C TYR A 53 -13.61 20.33 10.58
N GLY A 54 -14.29 19.78 9.57
CA GLY A 54 -15.17 20.57 8.71
C GLY A 54 -14.44 21.46 7.69
N LEU A 55 -13.12 21.31 7.55
CA LEU A 55 -12.35 21.90 6.46
C LEU A 55 -12.69 21.21 5.13
N LYS A 56 -12.06 21.65 4.04
CA LYS A 56 -12.35 21.12 2.70
C LYS A 56 -12.11 19.60 2.64
N GLU A 57 -13.20 18.88 2.38
CA GLU A 57 -13.22 17.45 2.10
C GLU A 57 -12.41 17.12 0.84
N ARG A 58 -11.77 15.95 0.83
CA ARG A 58 -10.96 15.47 -0.29
C ARG A 58 -11.37 14.07 -0.70
N LYS A 59 -11.47 13.85 -2.02
CA LYS A 59 -11.81 12.57 -2.64
C LYS A 59 -10.61 11.98 -3.36
N ALA A 60 -10.33 10.69 -3.12
CA ALA A 60 -9.36 9.92 -3.87
C ALA A 60 -10.05 8.73 -4.55
N ILE A 61 -9.99 8.67 -5.88
CA ILE A 61 -10.62 7.61 -6.69
C ILE A 61 -9.61 6.53 -7.03
N TYR A 62 -10.03 5.27 -6.98
CA TYR A 62 -9.27 4.15 -7.53
C TYR A 62 -9.58 4.00 -9.02
N ARG A 63 -8.52 4.00 -9.83
CA ARG A 63 -8.57 3.75 -11.26
C ARG A 63 -7.87 2.44 -11.54
N GLU A 64 -8.64 1.44 -11.93
CA GLU A 64 -8.14 0.09 -12.17
C GLU A 64 -6.98 0.13 -13.18
N GLY A 65 -5.85 -0.51 -12.85
CA GLY A 65 -4.64 -0.50 -13.68
C GLY A 65 -3.79 0.78 -13.65
N LEU A 66 -4.27 1.89 -13.07
CA LEU A 66 -3.50 3.15 -12.89
C LEU A 66 -3.19 3.46 -11.42
N GLY A 67 -3.99 2.92 -10.50
CA GLY A 67 -3.90 3.19 -9.07
C GLY A 67 -4.79 4.34 -8.62
N VAL A 68 -4.44 4.93 -7.49
CA VAL A 68 -5.29 5.89 -6.79
C VAL A 68 -4.91 7.33 -7.10
N THR A 69 -5.91 8.17 -7.35
CA THR A 69 -5.73 9.58 -7.73
C THR A 69 -6.59 10.48 -6.86
N LEU A 70 -5.93 11.46 -6.24
CA LEU A 70 -6.61 12.53 -5.53
C LEU A 70 -7.20 13.50 -6.56
N ILE A 71 -8.49 13.78 -6.47
CA ILE A 71 -9.21 14.63 -7.42
C ILE A 71 -9.79 15.88 -6.76
N ASN A 72 -10.18 16.84 -7.59
CA ASN A 72 -10.92 18.04 -7.21
C ASN A 72 -12.29 18.06 -7.93
N ASP A 73 -13.06 19.10 -7.64
CA ASP A 73 -14.43 19.28 -8.12
C ASP A 73 -14.49 19.43 -9.66
N ASP A 74 -13.41 19.89 -10.28
CA ASP A 74 -13.30 20.08 -11.74
C ASP A 74 -12.85 18.80 -12.49
N PHE A 75 -12.56 17.72 -11.78
CA PHE A 75 -12.09 16.48 -12.40
C PHE A 75 -13.25 15.71 -13.01
N ASP A 76 -13.23 15.55 -14.33
CA ASP A 76 -14.23 14.77 -15.05
C ASP A 76 -13.94 13.26 -14.95
N ILE A 77 -14.62 12.60 -14.02
CA ILE A 77 -14.53 11.14 -13.80
C ILE A 77 -15.10 10.31 -14.96
N SER A 78 -15.89 10.91 -15.87
CA SER A 78 -16.49 10.20 -17.00
C SER A 78 -15.50 10.02 -18.15
N LYS A 79 -14.42 10.81 -18.18
CA LYS A 79 -13.41 10.70 -19.23
C LYS A 79 -12.66 9.38 -19.14
N PRO A 80 -12.50 8.67 -20.27
CA PRO A 80 -11.67 7.48 -20.31
C PRO A 80 -10.20 7.83 -20.00
N TYR A 81 -9.48 6.88 -19.43
CA TYR A 81 -8.06 7.02 -19.11
C TYR A 81 -7.21 5.95 -19.81
N LEU A 82 -5.96 6.29 -20.10
CA LEU A 82 -5.02 5.39 -20.76
C LEU A 82 -4.54 4.31 -19.78
N LEU A 83 -4.86 3.06 -20.08
CA LEU A 83 -4.39 1.90 -19.34
C LEU A 83 -2.99 1.46 -19.82
N PRO A 84 -1.99 1.34 -18.93
CA PRO A 84 -0.68 0.87 -19.31
C PRO A 84 -0.74 -0.61 -19.73
N LYS A 85 -0.29 -0.92 -20.95
CA LYS A 85 -0.12 -2.30 -21.41
C LYS A 85 1.20 -2.87 -20.88
N ARG A 86 1.13 -3.65 -19.80
CA ARG A 86 2.31 -4.29 -19.20
C ARG A 86 2.52 -5.68 -19.80
N THR A 87 3.70 -5.92 -20.36
CA THR A 87 4.11 -7.27 -20.78
C THR A 87 4.53 -8.06 -19.53
N LYS A 88 4.03 -9.29 -19.38
CA LYS A 88 4.46 -10.15 -18.26
C LYS A 88 5.95 -10.50 -18.43
N SER A 89 6.69 -10.48 -17.32
CA SER A 89 8.11 -10.87 -17.30
C SER A 89 8.29 -12.33 -17.78
N LYS A 90 9.49 -12.65 -18.25
CA LYS A 90 9.83 -14.04 -18.60
C LYS A 90 9.72 -14.93 -17.37
N ALA A 91 9.33 -16.18 -17.59
CA ALA A 91 9.36 -17.24 -16.59
C ALA A 91 10.83 -17.63 -16.30
N LEU A 92 11.58 -16.72 -15.67
CA LEU A 92 12.91 -16.94 -15.12
C LEU A 92 12.81 -16.85 -13.59
N PRO A 93 13.70 -17.53 -12.83
CA PRO A 93 13.80 -17.33 -11.40
C PRO A 93 14.11 -15.87 -11.05
N PHE A 94 13.59 -15.38 -9.93
CA PHE A 94 14.01 -14.11 -9.34
C PHE A 94 15.55 -14.08 -9.17
N PRO A 95 16.25 -12.96 -9.45
CA PRO A 95 15.73 -11.61 -9.75
C PRO A 95 15.47 -11.34 -11.24
N TYR A 96 15.75 -12.29 -12.13
CA TYR A 96 15.66 -12.09 -13.58
C TYR A 96 14.29 -12.41 -14.18
N GLY A 97 13.38 -12.98 -13.38
CA GLY A 97 11.98 -13.15 -13.73
C GLY A 97 11.11 -13.29 -12.48
N ASN A 98 9.88 -13.77 -12.69
CA ASN A 98 8.84 -13.78 -11.66
C ASN A 98 8.58 -15.18 -11.08
N MET A 99 9.45 -16.15 -11.35
CA MET A 99 9.39 -17.46 -10.69
C MET A 99 10.12 -17.42 -9.34
N ASP A 100 9.87 -18.42 -8.51
CA ASP A 100 10.54 -18.56 -7.23
C ASP A 100 12.07 -18.47 -7.39
N PRO A 101 12.76 -17.80 -6.44
CA PRO A 101 14.21 -17.73 -6.46
C PRO A 101 14.79 -19.13 -6.37
N VAL A 102 15.91 -19.36 -7.07
CA VAL A 102 16.68 -20.60 -6.90
C VAL A 102 17.37 -20.54 -5.55
N ASP A 103 17.01 -21.43 -4.63
CA ASP A 103 17.72 -21.58 -3.38
C ASP A 103 19.17 -22.01 -3.68
N THR A 104 20.12 -21.24 -3.16
CA THR A 104 21.54 -21.44 -3.41
C THR A 104 22.25 -21.66 -2.08
N LEU A 105 22.71 -22.88 -1.85
CA LEU A 105 23.63 -23.18 -0.76
C LEU A 105 25.06 -22.87 -1.19
N PHE A 106 25.69 -21.93 -0.49
CA PHE A 106 27.07 -21.55 -0.72
C PHE A 106 27.99 -22.44 0.12
N SER A 107 28.89 -23.18 -0.53
CA SER A 107 29.79 -24.13 0.14
C SER A 107 30.77 -23.48 1.12
N ASN A 108 30.98 -22.17 1.02
CA ASN A 108 31.85 -21.38 1.89
C ASN A 108 31.12 -20.74 3.09
N VAL A 109 29.84 -21.03 3.30
CA VAL A 109 29.05 -20.50 4.42
C VAL A 109 28.90 -21.55 5.52
N ASP A 110 29.27 -21.18 6.75
CA ASP A 110 28.96 -21.98 7.95
C ASP A 110 27.52 -21.68 8.41
N TYR A 111 26.59 -22.51 7.94
CA TYR A 111 25.16 -22.39 8.25
C TYR A 111 24.83 -22.59 9.73
N LEU A 112 25.64 -23.35 10.49
CA LEU A 112 25.44 -23.51 11.93
C LEU A 112 25.76 -22.22 12.67
N LYS A 113 26.86 -21.55 12.30
CA LYS A 113 27.22 -20.26 12.86
C LYS A 113 26.25 -19.16 12.46
N LEU A 114 25.83 -19.14 11.19
CA LEU A 114 24.82 -18.20 10.69
C LEU A 114 23.50 -18.34 11.45
N LYS A 115 22.99 -19.56 11.60
CA LYS A 115 21.74 -19.81 12.33
C LYS A 115 21.82 -19.30 13.77
N LYS A 116 22.92 -19.58 14.48
CA LYS A 116 23.14 -19.07 15.85
C LYS A 116 23.13 -17.54 15.90
N ALA A 117 23.72 -16.87 14.92
CA ALA A 117 23.74 -15.41 14.87
C ALA A 117 22.34 -14.83 14.61
N VAL A 118 21.57 -15.41 13.69
CA VAL A 118 20.18 -15.00 13.40
C VAL A 118 19.30 -15.21 14.64
N ASP A 119 19.35 -16.40 15.24
CA ASP A 119 18.57 -16.76 16.43
C ASP A 119 18.90 -15.86 17.64
N ALA A 120 20.12 -15.32 17.72
CA ALA A 120 20.54 -14.38 18.75
C ALA A 120 20.16 -12.93 18.46
N SER A 121 19.95 -12.57 17.19
CA SER A 121 19.70 -11.18 16.75
C SER A 121 18.22 -10.84 16.63
N CYS A 122 17.36 -11.84 16.43
CA CYS A 122 15.91 -11.64 16.37
C CYS A 122 15.28 -11.85 17.76
N ASP A 123 14.54 -10.86 18.25
CA ASP A 123 13.82 -10.96 19.52
C ASP A 123 12.81 -12.11 19.49
N LYS A 124 12.83 -12.94 20.54
CA LYS A 124 11.88 -14.06 20.69
C LYS A 124 10.46 -13.62 21.03
N ASN A 125 10.26 -12.34 21.36
CA ASN A 125 9.00 -11.76 21.81
C ASN A 125 8.53 -10.67 20.84
N ALA A 126 8.02 -11.05 19.67
CA ALA A 126 7.15 -10.18 18.90
C ALA A 126 5.76 -10.19 19.59
N GLY A 127 5.58 -9.34 20.60
CA GLY A 127 4.33 -9.26 21.35
C GLY A 127 4.31 -8.14 22.39
N LYS A 128 3.89 -6.95 21.94
CA LYS A 128 3.11 -6.02 22.75
C LYS A 128 1.86 -5.66 21.96
#